data_AF-A0A7K5YKU1-F1
#
_entry.id   AF-A0A7K5YKU1-F1
#
_cell.length_a   1.000
_cell.length_b   1.000
_cell.length_c   1.000
_cell.angle_alpha   90.00
_cell.angle_beta   90.00
_cell.angle_gamma   90.00
#
_symmetry.space_group_name_H-M   'P 1'
#
loop_
_entity.id
_entity.type
_entity.pdbx_description
1 polymer ?
#
loop_
_entity_poly.entity_id
_entity_poly.type
_entity_poly.pdbx_seq_one_letter_code
_entity_poly.pdbx_strand_id
1 'polypeptide(L)'
;AAMATFEEQTEWVVEALFSDLLSEDECDCRSLEMDSGAPGRSAGEPPDRFDPVVIASRLRRIGDQCNLDFERVSSEALAAVLRGKRVSAGDAPLQLPSRCLQMEKFGAAVESLSRSWSDQNPELLYERAFLSVSVKLLMYVVEKVPALVRPHQLAQVINGNSQVRSYIEACGGWVRTPR
;
A
#
# COMPACT_ATOMS: atom_id res chain seq x y z
N ALA A 1 25.05 -11.92 8.33
CA ALA A 1 24.31 -11.03 7.44
C ALA A 1 23.93 -9.80 8.25
N ALA A 2 24.23 -8.59 7.77
CA ALA A 2 23.66 -7.39 8.38
C ALA A 2 22.13 -7.50 8.32
N MET A 3 21.44 -7.13 9.41
CA MET A 3 19.99 -7.02 9.36
C MET A 3 19.64 -5.87 8.41
N ALA A 4 18.81 -6.14 7.42
CA ALA A 4 18.34 -5.12 6.49
C ALA A 4 17.69 -3.97 7.27
N THR A 5 17.92 -2.74 6.80
CA THR A 5 17.33 -1.54 7.38
C THR A 5 15.81 -1.52 7.22
N PHE A 6 15.11 -0.65 7.95
CA PHE A 6 13.66 -0.48 7.79
C PHE A 6 13.31 -0.12 6.35
N GLU A 7 14.11 0.76 5.75
CA GLU A 7 13.94 1.27 4.39
C GLU A 7 14.07 0.15 3.36
N GLU A 8 15.10 -0.69 3.47
CA GLU A 8 15.31 -1.86 2.62
C GLU A 8 14.18 -2.88 2.77
N GLN A 9 13.73 -3.12 4.02
CA GLN A 9 12.60 -4.00 4.28
C GLN A 9 11.31 -3.48 3.64
N THR A 10 11.04 -2.17 3.77
CA THR A 10 9.87 -1.54 3.15
C THR A 10 9.92 -1.68 1.64
N GLU A 11 11.09 -1.51 1.01
CA GLU A 11 11.26 -1.71 -0.43
C GLU A 11 10.90 -3.15 -0.85
N TRP A 12 11.46 -4.16 -0.18
CA TRP A 12 11.15 -5.56 -0.49
C TRP A 12 9.68 -5.91 -0.32
N VAL A 13 9.05 -5.41 0.74
CA VAL A 13 7.61 -5.61 1.01
C VAL A 13 6.77 -4.99 -0.10
N VAL A 14 7.11 -3.77 -0.52
CA VAL A 14 6.36 -3.06 -1.55
C VAL A 14 6.59 -3.69 -2.93
N GLU A 15 7.80 -4.14 -3.25
CA GLU A 15 8.06 -4.90 -4.48
C GLU A 15 7.22 -6.18 -4.53
N ALA A 16 7.18 -6.95 -3.44
CA ALA A 16 6.35 -8.15 -3.36
C ALA A 16 4.85 -7.84 -3.54
N LEU A 17 4.36 -6.75 -2.94
CA LEU A 17 2.98 -6.29 -3.11
C LEU A 17 2.67 -5.95 -4.57
N PHE A 18 3.59 -5.28 -5.25
CA PHE A 18 3.43 -4.90 -6.65
C PHE A 18 3.48 -6.10 -7.60
N SER A 19 4.40 -7.03 -7.38
CA SER A 19 4.48 -8.26 -8.18
C SER A 19 3.17 -9.04 -8.12
N ASP A 20 2.58 -9.14 -6.93
CA ASP A 20 1.30 -9.80 -6.67
C ASP A 20 0.10 -9.01 -7.24
N LEU A 21 0.22 -7.69 -7.49
CA LEU A 21 -0.83 -6.88 -8.13
C LEU A 21 -0.74 -6.86 -9.66
N LEU A 22 0.47 -7.06 -10.20
CA LEU A 22 0.76 -6.99 -11.63
C LEU A 22 0.85 -8.37 -12.30
N SER A 23 0.96 -9.46 -11.51
CA SER A 23 0.86 -10.81 -12.05
C SER A 23 -0.54 -11.03 -12.61
N GLU A 24 -0.62 -11.35 -13.91
CA GLU A 24 -1.85 -11.78 -14.60
C GLU A 24 -2.35 -13.16 -14.13
N ASP A 25 -2.04 -13.55 -12.89
CA ASP A 25 -2.46 -14.83 -12.34
C ASP A 25 -3.95 -14.73 -12.02
N GLU A 26 -4.73 -15.10 -13.04
CA GLU A 26 -6.02 -15.78 -12.95
C GLU A 26 -6.18 -16.35 -11.54
N CYS A 27 -6.94 -15.64 -10.70
CA CYS A 27 -7.30 -16.11 -9.38
C CYS A 27 -8.26 -17.30 -9.55
N ASP A 28 -7.70 -18.44 -9.96
CA ASP A 28 -8.31 -19.74 -9.84
C ASP A 28 -8.39 -20.02 -8.34
N CYS A 29 -9.47 -19.51 -7.76
CA CYS A 29 -10.00 -19.97 -6.50
C CYS A 29 -10.35 -21.46 -6.64
N ARG A 30 -9.36 -22.35 -6.60
CA ARG A 30 -9.59 -23.72 -6.12
C ARG A 30 -9.69 -23.67 -4.62
N SER A 31 -10.85 -23.16 -4.17
CA SER A 31 -11.35 -23.52 -2.85
C SER A 31 -11.64 -25.02 -2.82
N LEU A 32 -11.43 -25.58 -1.62
CA LEU A 32 -11.79 -26.92 -1.14
C LEU A 32 -10.69 -27.99 -1.28
N GLU A 33 -9.87 -28.12 -0.23
CA GLU A 33 -9.80 -29.42 0.47
C GLU A 33 -9.92 -29.22 1.98
N MET A 34 -10.70 -30.12 2.56
CA MET A 34 -11.28 -30.13 3.89
C MET A 34 -10.44 -31.02 4.81
N ASP A 35 -10.32 -30.59 6.06
CA ASP A 35 -9.95 -31.34 7.26
C ASP A 35 -8.57 -32.05 7.29
N SER A 36 -7.64 -31.44 8.03
CA SER A 36 -6.75 -32.21 8.89
C SER A 36 -6.57 -31.48 10.20
N GLY A 37 -7.31 -31.95 11.21
CA GLY A 37 -7.06 -31.62 12.60
C GLY A 37 -5.60 -31.88 13.01
N ALA A 38 -4.98 -30.88 13.62
CA ALA A 38 -3.81 -31.03 14.48
C ALA A 38 -3.75 -29.86 15.49
N PRO A 39 -3.19 -30.08 16.69
CA PRO A 39 -3.71 -29.51 17.94
C PRO A 39 -3.18 -28.11 18.26
N GLY A 40 -3.86 -27.47 19.21
CA GLY A 40 -3.72 -26.07 19.62
C GLY A 40 -2.31 -25.48 19.59
N ARG A 41 -2.22 -24.28 19.01
CA ARG A 41 -1.02 -23.44 19.01
C ARG A 41 -0.60 -23.14 20.45
N SER A 42 0.44 -23.82 20.91
CA SER A 42 1.15 -23.49 22.14
C SER A 42 1.90 -22.17 22.00
N ALA A 43 1.87 -21.36 23.07
CA ALA A 43 2.68 -20.16 23.23
C ALA A 43 4.17 -20.49 23.07
N GLY A 44 4.79 -20.04 21.97
CA GLY A 44 6.21 -20.29 21.69
C GLY A 44 6.61 -20.36 20.22
N GLU A 45 5.81 -19.87 19.27
CA GLU A 45 6.22 -19.79 17.85
C GLU A 45 7.30 -18.69 17.73
N PRO A 46 8.52 -18.99 17.23
CA PRO A 46 9.56 -17.98 17.02
C PRO A 46 9.00 -16.83 16.18
N PRO A 47 9.49 -15.58 16.32
CA PRO A 47 9.00 -14.50 15.48
C PRO A 47 9.11 -14.93 14.02
N ASP A 48 7.97 -14.95 13.32
CA ASP A 48 7.88 -15.25 11.89
C ASP A 48 9.09 -14.59 11.21
N ARG A 49 9.94 -15.38 10.56
CA ARG A 49 11.08 -14.82 9.84
C ARG A 49 10.56 -13.75 8.86
N PHE A 50 11.30 -12.64 8.71
CA PHE A 50 10.92 -11.61 7.74
C PHE A 50 10.74 -12.23 6.35
N ASP A 51 9.51 -12.17 5.85
CA ASP A 51 9.08 -12.68 4.55
C ASP A 51 8.26 -11.57 3.85
N PRO A 52 8.84 -10.90 2.83
CA PRO A 52 8.19 -9.83 2.09
C PRO A 52 6.82 -10.20 1.52
N VAL A 53 6.62 -11.45 1.07
CA VAL A 53 5.37 -11.89 0.44
C VAL A 53 4.26 -11.98 1.48
N VAL A 54 4.56 -12.59 2.62
CA VAL A 54 3.60 -12.69 3.74
C VAL A 54 3.22 -11.30 4.26
N ILE A 55 4.19 -10.39 4.37
CA ILE A 55 3.96 -9.01 4.83
C ILE A 55 3.16 -8.22 3.79
N ALA A 56 3.47 -8.38 2.49
CA ALA A 56 2.72 -7.78 1.39
C ALA A 56 1.26 -8.23 1.41
N SER A 57 0.98 -9.53 1.61
CA SER A 57 -0.39 -10.03 1.75
C SER A 57 -1.12 -9.43 2.96
N ARG A 58 -0.42 -9.17 4.07
CA ARG A 58 -0.99 -8.46 5.23
C ARG A 58 -1.30 -7.00 4.90
N LEU A 59 -0.38 -6.28 4.27
CA LEU A 59 -0.61 -4.92 3.80
C LEU A 59 -1.78 -4.82 2.83
N ARG A 60 -1.92 -5.78 1.91
CA ARG A 60 -3.08 -5.89 1.02
C ARG A 60 -4.38 -5.95 1.82
N ARG A 61 -4.47 -6.84 2.82
CA ARG A 61 -5.65 -6.93 3.71
C ARG A 61 -5.94 -5.64 4.47
N ILE A 62 -4.90 -4.92 4.93
CA ILE A 62 -5.04 -3.59 5.55
C ILE A 62 -5.58 -2.57 4.54
N GLY A 63 -5.11 -2.62 3.29
CA GLY A 63 -5.66 -1.84 2.19
C GLY A 63 -7.12 -2.15 1.91
N ASP A 64 -7.51 -3.42 1.92
CA ASP A 64 -8.89 -3.87 1.69
C ASP A 64 -9.87 -3.40 2.78
N GLN A 65 -9.38 -3.15 4.00
CA GLN A 65 -10.18 -2.55 5.08
C GLN A 65 -10.52 -1.07 4.79
N CYS A 66 -9.81 -0.42 3.88
CA CYS A 66 -10.11 0.95 3.47
C CYS A 66 -11.40 0.99 2.64
N ASN A 67 -12.44 1.61 3.22
CA ASN A 67 -13.76 1.76 2.61
C ASN A 67 -13.93 3.09 1.85
N LEU A 68 -12.86 3.85 1.63
CA LEU A 68 -12.92 5.07 0.82
C LEU A 68 -13.31 4.75 -0.62
N ASP A 69 -14.32 5.45 -1.10
CA ASP A 69 -14.72 5.42 -2.50
C ASP A 69 -14.03 6.56 -3.26
N PHE A 70 -12.88 6.26 -3.88
CA PHE A 70 -12.08 7.25 -4.61
C PHE A 70 -12.79 7.89 -5.80
N GLU A 71 -13.84 7.27 -6.35
CA GLU A 71 -14.64 7.88 -7.41
C GLU A 71 -15.53 8.99 -6.84
N ARG A 72 -15.92 8.89 -5.55
CA ARG A 72 -16.73 9.88 -4.84
C ARG A 72 -15.92 10.90 -4.07
N VAL A 73 -14.69 10.58 -3.67
CA VAL A 73 -13.81 11.52 -2.97
C VAL A 73 -13.33 12.60 -3.95
N SER A 74 -13.90 13.79 -3.82
CA SER A 74 -13.44 14.97 -4.56
C SER A 74 -12.18 15.53 -3.91
N SER A 75 -11.02 15.03 -4.33
CA SER A 75 -9.71 15.55 -3.91
C SER A 75 -8.91 16.00 -5.13
N GLU A 76 -8.42 17.25 -5.10
CA GLU A 76 -7.56 17.78 -6.14
C GLU A 76 -6.27 16.97 -6.29
N ALA A 77 -5.70 16.52 -5.17
CA ALA A 77 -4.51 15.68 -5.14
C ALA A 77 -4.78 14.31 -5.79
N LEU A 78 -5.92 13.68 -5.48
CA LEU A 78 -6.34 12.42 -6.11
C LEU A 78 -6.56 12.59 -7.62
N ALA A 79 -7.26 13.65 -8.04
CA ALA A 79 -7.42 13.96 -9.45
C ALA A 79 -6.06 14.20 -10.14
N ALA A 80 -5.11 14.81 -9.44
CA ALA A 80 -3.76 15.05 -9.95
C ALA A 80 -2.93 13.76 -10.09
N VAL A 81 -3.13 12.77 -9.21
CA VAL A 81 -2.54 11.43 -9.31
C VAL A 81 -3.06 10.70 -10.56
N LEU A 82 -4.37 10.76 -10.81
CA LEU A 82 -5.05 10.07 -11.92
C LEU A 82 -4.89 10.76 -13.27
N ARG A 83 -4.60 12.07 -13.30
CA ARG A 83 -4.49 12.88 -14.54
C ARG A 83 -3.25 12.61 -15.40
N GLY A 84 -2.52 11.51 -15.20
CA GLY A 84 -1.26 11.28 -15.92
C GLY A 84 -1.37 11.06 -17.44
N LYS A 85 -2.58 11.03 -18.03
CA LYS A 85 -2.82 11.43 -19.43
C LYS A 85 -4.31 11.64 -19.70
N ARG A 86 -4.79 12.88 -19.70
CA ARG A 86 -5.89 13.28 -20.59
C ARG A 86 -5.35 14.32 -21.56
N VAL A 87 -4.54 13.85 -22.50
CA VAL A 87 -4.32 14.62 -23.73
C VAL A 87 -5.62 14.44 -24.52
N SER A 88 -6.49 15.45 -24.46
CA SER A 88 -7.50 15.61 -25.51
C SER A 88 -6.77 15.56 -26.85
N ALA A 89 -7.25 14.72 -27.76
CA ALA A 89 -6.73 14.61 -29.11
C ALA A 89 -6.79 15.99 -29.79
N GLY A 90 -5.64 16.65 -29.91
CA GLY A 90 -5.52 17.97 -30.53
C GLY A 90 -4.48 18.81 -29.80
N ASP A 91 -3.26 18.81 -30.34
CA ASP A 91 -2.19 19.79 -30.10
C ASP A 91 -1.57 19.87 -28.70
N ALA A 92 -0.44 19.16 -28.51
CA ALA A 92 0.86 19.68 -28.04
C ALA A 92 1.81 18.56 -27.54
N PRO A 93 3.14 18.77 -27.56
CA PRO A 93 4.13 17.70 -27.35
C PRO A 93 4.23 17.22 -25.90
N LEU A 94 4.40 15.91 -25.79
CA LEU A 94 4.94 15.09 -24.71
C LEU A 94 5.75 15.86 -23.63
N GLN A 95 5.07 16.29 -22.56
CA GLN A 95 5.70 16.38 -21.25
C GLN A 95 5.01 15.36 -20.35
N LEU A 96 5.64 14.19 -20.21
CA LEU A 96 5.31 13.30 -19.10
C LEU A 96 5.51 14.14 -17.83
N PRO A 97 4.52 14.23 -16.91
CA PRO A 97 4.73 14.96 -15.68
C PRO A 97 6.03 14.46 -15.03
N SER A 98 6.91 15.39 -14.62
CA SER A 98 8.16 15.05 -13.95
C SER A 98 7.90 13.99 -12.89
N ARG A 99 8.68 12.91 -12.90
CA ARG A 99 8.53 11.76 -11.98
C ARG A 99 8.32 12.20 -10.53
N CYS A 100 9.05 13.24 -10.11
CA CYS A 100 8.96 13.82 -8.77
C CYS A 100 7.59 14.43 -8.49
N LEU A 101 7.00 15.14 -9.46
CA LEU A 101 5.70 15.80 -9.29
C LEU A 101 4.57 14.77 -9.11
N GLN A 102 4.64 13.64 -9.80
CA GLN A 102 3.64 12.58 -9.63
C GLN A 102 3.75 11.90 -8.26
N MET A 103 4.96 11.80 -7.75
CA MET A 103 5.23 11.27 -6.42
C MET A 103 4.72 12.19 -5.31
N GLU A 104 5.01 13.49 -5.41
CA GLU A 104 4.49 14.51 -4.48
C GLU A 104 2.96 14.50 -4.44
N LYS A 105 2.32 14.34 -5.61
CA LYS A 105 0.85 14.22 -5.70
C LYS A 105 0.31 12.96 -5.02
N PHE A 106 0.98 11.82 -5.20
CA PHE A 106 0.59 10.58 -4.55
C PHE A 106 0.71 10.69 -3.03
N GLY A 107 1.86 11.15 -2.53
CA GLY A 107 2.07 11.40 -1.10
C GLY A 107 1.06 12.40 -0.52
N ALA A 108 0.81 13.52 -1.20
CA ALA A 108 -0.17 14.51 -0.77
C ALA A 108 -1.62 13.97 -0.75
N ALA A 109 -1.98 13.13 -1.73
CA ALA A 109 -3.28 12.47 -1.75
C ALA A 109 -3.43 11.50 -0.58
N VAL A 110 -2.44 10.63 -0.35
CA VAL A 110 -2.41 9.72 0.80
C VAL A 110 -2.57 10.50 2.09
N GLU A 111 -1.76 11.54 2.30
CA GLU A 111 -1.78 12.34 3.52
C GLU A 111 -3.16 12.96 3.79
N SER A 112 -3.72 13.63 2.79
CA SER A 112 -5.02 14.29 2.88
C SER A 112 -6.16 13.29 3.15
N LEU A 113 -6.17 12.16 2.44
CA LEU A 113 -7.18 11.12 2.58
C LEU A 113 -7.09 10.41 3.93
N SER A 114 -5.87 10.14 4.40
CA SER A 114 -5.62 9.46 5.68
C SER A 114 -6.08 10.30 6.87
N ARG A 115 -5.81 11.61 6.85
CA ARG A 115 -6.32 12.54 7.86
C ARG A 115 -7.83 12.61 7.83
N SER A 116 -8.42 12.86 6.66
CA SER A 116 -9.87 12.95 6.50
C SER A 116 -10.59 11.67 6.96
N TRP A 117 -10.02 10.50 6.65
CA TRP A 117 -10.62 9.23 7.04
C TRP A 117 -10.46 8.95 8.55
N SER A 118 -9.32 9.28 9.14
CA SER A 118 -9.11 9.19 10.60
C SER A 118 -10.01 10.16 11.36
N ASP A 119 -10.19 11.39 10.88
CA ASP A 119 -11.08 12.38 11.50
C ASP A 119 -12.56 11.91 11.50
N GLN A 120 -12.96 11.17 10.46
CA GLN A 120 -14.29 10.58 10.35
C GLN A 120 -14.46 9.28 11.16
N ASN A 121 -13.35 8.65 11.57
CA ASN A 121 -13.34 7.37 12.29
C ASN A 121 -12.46 7.50 13.53
N PRO A 122 -12.99 8.02 14.66
CA PRO A 122 -12.19 8.36 15.84
C PRO A 122 -11.46 7.17 16.49
N GLU A 123 -11.91 5.94 16.23
CA GLU A 123 -11.27 4.70 16.70
C GLU A 123 -10.10 4.26 15.80
N LEU A 124 -9.98 4.84 14.60
CA LEU A 124 -8.95 4.51 13.62
C LEU A 124 -7.74 5.43 13.79
N LEU A 125 -6.63 4.86 14.24
CA LEU A 125 -5.34 5.54 14.29
C LEU A 125 -4.92 6.04 12.91
N TYR A 126 -4.34 7.25 12.88
CA TYR A 126 -3.85 7.86 11.64
C TYR A 126 -2.83 6.96 10.93
N GLU A 127 -1.96 6.25 11.63
CA GLU A 127 -0.95 5.38 11.02
C GLU A 127 -1.59 4.16 10.33
N ARG A 128 -2.68 3.63 10.91
CA ARG A 128 -3.46 2.56 10.26
C ARG A 128 -4.22 3.11 9.06
N ALA A 129 -4.86 4.27 9.21
CA ALA A 129 -5.51 4.96 8.09
C ALA A 129 -4.52 5.20 6.95
N PHE A 130 -3.30 5.66 7.26
CA PHE A 130 -2.24 5.92 6.30
C PHE A 130 -1.82 4.67 5.53
N LEU A 131 -1.53 3.57 6.22
CA LEU A 131 -1.16 2.31 5.55
C LEU A 131 -2.31 1.79 4.67
N SER A 132 -3.53 1.79 5.18
CA SER A 132 -4.74 1.39 4.46
C SER A 132 -4.98 2.23 3.20
N VAL A 133 -4.98 3.55 3.34
CA VAL A 133 -5.18 4.49 2.23
C VAL A 133 -4.06 4.38 1.21
N SER A 134 -2.80 4.27 1.65
CA SER A 134 -1.65 4.15 0.74
C SER A 134 -1.78 2.92 -0.16
N VAL A 135 -2.09 1.76 0.42
CA VAL A 135 -2.26 0.50 -0.33
C VAL A 135 -3.51 0.55 -1.20
N LYS A 136 -4.65 1.00 -0.67
CA LYS A 136 -5.91 1.09 -1.43
C LYS A 136 -5.79 2.04 -2.61
N LEU A 137 -5.21 3.22 -2.40
CA LEU A 137 -4.99 4.21 -3.45
C LEU A 137 -4.03 3.67 -4.51
N LEU A 138 -2.95 3.01 -4.09
CA LEU A 138 -2.04 2.36 -5.01
C LEU A 138 -2.76 1.34 -5.91
N MET A 139 -3.53 0.42 -5.32
CA MET A 139 -4.30 -0.60 -6.07
C MET A 139 -5.25 0.06 -7.08
N TYR A 140 -5.93 1.12 -6.65
CA TYR A 140 -6.82 1.88 -7.53
C TYR A 140 -6.08 2.55 -8.70
N VAL A 141 -4.88 3.10 -8.47
CA VAL A 141 -4.08 3.70 -9.55
C VAL A 141 -3.53 2.61 -10.49
N VAL A 142 -3.14 1.44 -9.97
CA VAL A 142 -2.72 0.28 -10.79
C VAL A 142 -3.86 -0.14 -11.72
N GLU A 143 -5.08 -0.21 -11.20
CA GLU A 143 -6.27 -0.56 -11.99
C GLU A 143 -6.60 0.50 -13.07
N LYS A 144 -6.59 1.78 -12.70
CA LYS A 144 -7.06 2.86 -13.58
C LYS A 144 -6.00 3.33 -14.57
N VAL A 145 -4.74 3.38 -14.16
CA VAL A 145 -3.64 3.92 -14.96
C VAL A 145 -2.32 3.16 -14.69
N PRO A 146 -2.25 1.85 -15.03
CA PRO A 146 -1.10 0.99 -14.70
C PRO A 146 0.24 1.52 -15.21
N ALA A 147 0.24 2.22 -16.34
CA ALA A 147 1.43 2.81 -16.97
C ALA A 147 2.16 3.85 -16.10
N LEU A 148 1.52 4.37 -15.04
CA LEU A 148 2.08 5.42 -14.18
C LEU A 148 2.62 4.89 -12.85
N VAL A 149 2.34 3.64 -12.52
CA VAL A 149 2.61 3.11 -11.18
C VAL A 149 3.98 2.48 -11.14
N ARG A 150 4.77 2.85 -10.13
CA ARG A 150 6.05 2.20 -9.86
C ARG A 150 6.15 1.72 -8.41
N PRO A 151 6.70 0.52 -8.17
CA PRO A 151 6.87 -0.06 -6.83
C PRO A 151 7.38 0.95 -5.81
N HIS A 152 8.45 1.64 -6.16
CA HIS A 152 9.14 2.57 -5.29
C HIS A 152 8.30 3.76 -4.77
N GLN A 153 7.15 4.08 -5.37
CA GLN A 153 6.27 5.17 -4.91
C GLN A 153 5.72 4.91 -3.50
N LEU A 154 5.20 3.70 -3.26
CA LEU A 154 4.64 3.37 -1.94
C LEU A 154 5.74 3.31 -0.88
N ALA A 155 6.90 2.74 -1.21
CA ALA A 155 8.01 2.62 -0.28
C ALA A 155 8.52 3.98 0.21
N GLN A 156 8.70 4.94 -0.70
CA GLN A 156 9.11 6.30 -0.36
C GLN A 156 8.07 7.04 0.49
N VAL A 157 6.76 6.87 0.22
CA VAL A 157 5.70 7.48 1.05
C VAL A 157 5.72 6.93 2.47
N ILE A 158 5.89 5.61 2.63
CA ILE A 158 5.96 4.97 3.95
C ILE A 158 7.26 5.37 4.67
N ASN A 159 8.41 5.28 4.00
CA ASN A 159 9.71 5.63 4.58
C ASN A 159 9.80 7.12 4.94
N GLY A 160 9.10 7.99 4.23
CA GLY A 160 9.03 9.43 4.49
C GLY A 160 8.15 9.82 5.68
N ASN A 161 7.31 8.92 6.20
CA ASN A 161 6.40 9.19 7.31
C ASN A 161 6.96 8.64 8.62
N SER A 162 7.54 9.51 9.45
CA SER A 162 8.15 9.12 10.73
C SER A 162 7.15 8.54 11.73
N GLN A 163 5.90 9.01 11.73
CA GLN A 163 4.86 8.49 12.63
C GLN A 163 4.52 7.03 12.29
N VAL A 164 4.33 6.75 11.01
CA VAL A 164 4.06 5.40 10.50
C VAL A 164 5.25 4.47 10.75
N ARG A 165 6.47 4.95 10.54
CA ARG A 165 7.69 4.19 10.88
C ARG A 165 7.73 3.83 12.37
N SER A 166 7.59 4.83 13.24
CA SER A 166 7.61 4.61 14.70
C SER A 166 6.50 3.67 15.15
N TYR A 167 5.32 3.75 14.53
CA TYR A 167 4.22 2.82 14.77
C TYR A 167 4.57 1.38 14.39
N ILE A 168 5.14 1.15 13.19
CA ILE A 168 5.55 -0.18 12.75
C ILE A 168 6.65 -0.73 13.66
N GLU A 169 7.65 0.07 14.00
CA GLU A 169 8.73 -0.31 14.91
C GLU A 169 8.19 -0.65 16.31
N ALA A 170 7.26 0.14 16.85
CA ALA A 170 6.59 -0.14 18.12
C ALA A 170 5.74 -1.43 18.09
N CYS A 171 5.22 -1.81 16.92
CA CYS A 171 4.54 -3.10 16.73
C CYS A 171 5.50 -4.30 16.67
N GLY A 172 6.83 -4.08 16.68
CA GLY A 172 7.83 -5.13 16.50
C GLY A 172 8.38 -5.25 15.09
N GLY A 173 8.31 -4.17 14.30
CA GLY A 173 8.77 -4.10 12.92
C GLY A 173 7.82 -4.76 11.93
N TRP A 174 8.25 -4.86 10.66
CA TRP A 174 7.43 -5.40 9.56
C TRP A 174 6.90 -6.82 9.80
N VAL A 175 7.65 -7.64 10.55
CA VAL A 175 7.29 -9.01 10.92
C VAL A 175 6.00 -9.08 11.75
N ARG A 176 5.79 -8.08 12.61
CA ARG A 176 4.68 -8.02 13.57
C ARG A 176 3.69 -6.91 13.23
N THR A 177 3.81 -6.29 12.05
CA THR A 177 2.86 -5.26 11.57
C THR A 177 1.43 -5.75 11.75
N PRO A 178 0.54 -4.90 12.31
CA PRO A 178 -0.81 -5.30 12.70
C PRO A 178 -1.61 -5.89 11.53
N ARG A 179 -2.51 -6.83 11.87
CA ARG A 179 -3.50 -7.41 10.96
C ARG A 179 -4.77 -6.56 10.94
#